data_AF-A0A1H4WS17-F1
#
_entry.id   AF-A0A1H4WS17-F1
#
_cell.length_a   1.000
_cell.length_b   1.000
_cell.length_c   1.000
_cell.angle_alpha   90.00
_cell.angle_beta   90.00
_cell.angle_gamma   90.00
#
_symmetry.space_group_name_H-M   'P 1'
#
loop_
_entity.id
_entity.type
_entity.pdbx_description
1 polymer ?
#
loop_
_entity_poly.entity_id
_entity_poly.type
_entity_poly.pdbx_seq_one_letter_code
_entity_poly.pdbx_strand_id
1 'polypeptide(L)'
;MWATLTFDGGEPDRIVEGFAVAWTREYVLVQTRWQQSYFLGSREFWLNAAQVKRRAIIPVRPNRSPEQAHNRPQRGWRRVE
;
A
#
# COMPACT_ATOMS: atom_id res chain seq x y z
N MET A 1 0.95 1.64 5.21
CA MET A 1 1.44 2.85 5.92
C MET A 1 2.83 2.55 6.47
N TRP A 2 3.55 3.57 6.95
CA TRP A 2 4.85 3.37 7.60
C TRP A 2 4.70 3.51 9.11
N ALA A 3 5.27 2.57 9.86
CA ALA A 3 5.25 2.56 11.31
C ALA A 3 6.67 2.43 11.85
N THR A 4 7.02 3.24 12.85
CA THR A 4 8.28 3.13 13.59
C THR A 4 8.06 2.26 14.82
N LEU A 5 8.75 1.13 14.89
CA LEU A 5 8.77 0.23 16.04
C LEU A 5 10.02 0.51 16.88
N THR A 6 9.83 0.90 18.13
CA THR A 6 10.88 1.04 19.13
C THR A 6 10.79 -0.14 20.09
N PHE A 7 11.91 -0.82 20.34
CA PHE A 7 11.96 -2.00 21.21
C PHE A 7 12.73 -1.67 22.48
N ASP A 8 12.14 -2.01 23.63
CA ASP A 8 12.82 -1.89 24.91
C ASP A 8 13.92 -2.95 24.97
N GLY A 9 15.18 -2.51 25.04
CA GLY A 9 16.35 -3.40 24.97
C GLY A 9 17.56 -2.85 24.22
N GLY A 10 17.46 -1.64 23.66
CA GLY A 10 18.56 -1.00 22.91
C GLY A 10 18.68 -1.48 21.46
N GLU A 11 17.71 -2.29 21.01
CA GLU A 11 17.57 -2.61 19.58
C GLU A 11 17.24 -1.33 18.79
N PRO A 12 17.80 -1.18 17.57
CA PRO A 12 17.53 0.00 16.75
C PRO A 12 16.07 0.06 16.33
N ASP A 13 15.56 1.28 16.24
CA ASP A 13 14.23 1.54 15.71
C ASP A 13 14.07 0.91 14.32
N ARG A 14 12.94 0.22 14.11
CA ARG A 14 12.63 -0.42 12.84
C ARG A 14 11.44 0.26 12.18
N ILE A 15 11.66 0.79 10.98
CA ILE A 15 10.58 1.27 10.14
C ILE A 15 10.03 0.09 9.34
N VAL A 16 8.74 -0.19 9.51
CA VAL A 16 8.05 -1.29 8.84
C VAL A 16 6.85 -0.78 8.04
N GLU A 17 6.54 -1.52 6.97
CA GLU A 17 5.28 -1.35 6.29
C GLU A 17 4.19 -2.17 7.00
N GLY A 18 3.06 -1.51 7.29
CA GLY A 18 1.91 -2.17 7.90
C GLY A 18 0.57 -1.60 7.48
N PHE A 19 -0.48 -2.14 8.08
CA PHE A 19 -1.88 -1.77 7.88
C PHE A 19 -2.50 -1.34 9.21
N ALA A 20 -3.27 -0.24 9.21
CA ALA A 20 -3.99 0.24 10.37
C ALA A 20 -5.25 -0.61 10.52
N VAL A 21 -5.34 -1.38 11.59
CA VAL A 21 -6.49 -2.25 11.86
C VAL A 21 -7.50 -1.53 12.76
N ALA A 22 -7.02 -0.76 13.73
CA ALA A 22 -7.83 0.03 14.64
C ALA A 22 -7.14 1.35 15.00
N TRP A 23 -7.92 2.33 15.47
CA TRP A 23 -7.43 3.68 15.75
C TRP A 23 -8.13 4.25 17.00
N THR A 24 -7.34 4.86 17.88
CA THR A 24 -7.79 5.73 18.99
C THR A 24 -7.14 7.11 18.86
N ARG A 25 -7.56 8.09 19.67
CA ARG A 25 -7.00 9.45 19.56
C ARG A 25 -5.48 9.51 19.68
N GLU A 26 -4.89 8.62 20.48
CA GLU A 26 -3.46 8.62 20.80
C GLU A 26 -2.71 7.44 20.18
N TYR A 27 -3.41 6.35 19.84
CA TYR A 27 -2.77 5.10 19.42
C TYR A 27 -3.37 4.53 18.15
N VAL A 28 -2.56 3.79 17.41
CA VAL A 28 -2.97 3.05 16.22
C VAL A 28 -2.52 1.61 16.36
N LEU A 29 -3.45 0.68 16.13
CA LEU A 29 -3.13 -0.75 16.02
C LEU A 29 -2.63 -1.01 14.61
N VAL A 30 -1.36 -1.37 14.49
CA VAL A 30 -0.70 -1.64 13.22
C VAL A 30 -0.40 -3.12 13.11
N GLN A 31 -0.93 -3.74 12.06
CA GLN A 31 -0.53 -5.09 11.65
C GLN A 31 0.57 -4.98 10.61
N THR A 32 1.72 -5.61 10.87
CA THR A 32 2.87 -5.64 9.97
C THR A 32 3.23 -7.07 9.61
N ARG A 33 3.79 -7.25 8.42
CA ARG A 33 4.49 -8.50 8.09
C ARG A 33 5.71 -8.61 9.00
N TRP A 34 5.83 -9.75 9.67
CA TRP A 34 6.92 -10.03 10.59
C TRP A 34 7.72 -11.20 10.06
N GLN A 35 8.96 -10.92 9.67
CA GLN A 35 9.88 -11.91 9.13
C GLN A 35 11.10 -12.01 10.04
N GLN A 36 11.24 -13.17 10.66
CA GLN A 36 12.45 -13.64 11.36
C GLN A 36 13.03 -14.83 10.58
N SER A 37 14.27 -15.19 10.88
CA SER A 37 15.07 -16.19 10.13
C SER A 37 14.35 -17.52 9.89
N TYR A 38 13.42 -17.91 10.77
CA TYR A 38 12.65 -19.15 10.68
C TYR A 38 11.14 -18.95 10.75
N PHE A 39 10.65 -17.70 10.76
CA PHE A 39 9.24 -17.41 10.95
C PHE A 39 8.78 -16.30 10.01
N LEU A 40 7.72 -16.60 9.27
CA LEU A 40 7.00 -15.63 8.47
C LEU A 40 5.55 -15.57 8.97
N GLY A 41 5.15 -14.43 9.51
CA GLY A 41 3.78 -14.22 9.97
C GLY A 41 3.38 -12.75 9.94
N SER A 42 2.27 -12.47 10.60
CA SER A 42 1.81 -11.11 10.91
C SER A 42 1.97 -10.85 12.41
N ARG A 43 2.32 -9.62 12.77
CA ARG A 43 2.35 -9.18 14.17
C ARG A 43 1.64 -7.84 14.30
N GLU A 44 1.00 -7.65 15.44
CA GLU A 44 0.22 -6.46 15.75
C GLU A 44 0.87 -5.68 16.88
N PHE A 45 0.88 -4.35 16.72
CA PHE A 45 1.48 -3.43 17.67
C PHE A 45 0.55 -2.24 17.87
N TRP A 46 0.27 -1.89 19.13
CA TRP A 46 -0.28 -0.58 19.46
C TRP A 46 0.86 0.42 19.50
N LEU A 47 0.82 1.41 18.61
CA LEU A 47 1.84 2.45 18.47
C LEU A 47 1.22 3.81 18.74
N ASN A 48 2.02 4.75 19.25
CA ASN A 48 1.57 6.13 19.34
C ASN A 48 1.29 6.65 17.92
N ALA A 49 0.21 7.42 17.75
CA ALA A 49 -0.19 7.96 16.45
C ALA A 49 0.93 8.80 15.79
N ALA A 50 1.80 9.45 16.58
CA ALA A 50 2.97 10.18 16.07
C ALA A 50 4.04 9.28 15.41
N GLN A 51 4.07 7.99 15.76
CA GLN A 51 5.00 7.01 15.19
C GLN A 51 4.49 6.41 13.87
N VAL A 52 3.28 6.79 13.45
CA VAL A 52 2.62 6.28 12.24
C VAL A 52 2.54 7.36 11.18
N LYS A 53 3.10 7.09 10.00
CA LYS A 53 3.00 7.97 8.83
C LYS A 53 2.16 7.31 7.74
N ARG A 54 1.14 8.03 7.28
CA ARG A 54 0.34 7.59 6.13
C ARG A 54 1.24 7.49 4.90
N ARG A 55 1.18 6.35 4.22
CA ARG A 55 1.86 6.17 2.93
C ARG A 55 1.06 6.93 1.87
N ALA A 56 1.72 7.83 1.13
CA ALA A 56 1.11 8.46 -0.03
C ALA A 56 0.88 7.39 -1.11
N ILE A 57 -0.37 7.17 -1.49
CA ILE A 57 -0.70 6.37 -2.66
C ILE A 57 -0.54 7.33 -3.84
N ILE A 58 0.59 7.25 -4.55
CA ILE A 58 0.74 7.96 -5.82
C ILE A 58 -0.18 7.24 -6.80
N PRO A 59 -1.23 7.89 -7.34
CA PRO A 59 -2.10 7.26 -8.31
C PRO A 59 -1.30 7.00 -9.58
N VAL A 60 -0.84 5.77 -9.76
CA VAL A 60 -0.26 5.30 -11.01
C VAL A 60 -1.44 5.00 -11.93
N ARG A 61 -1.61 5.78 -13.00
CA ARG A 61 -2.56 5.39 -14.05
C ARG A 61 -2.11 4.03 -14.60
N PRO A 62 -3.00 3.05 -14.74
CA PRO A 62 -2.64 1.82 -15.43
C PRO A 62 -2.12 2.22 -16.81
N ASN A 63 -0.89 1.79 -17.12
CA ASN A 63 -0.27 2.00 -18.43
C ASN A 63 -1.24 1.45 -19.48
N ARG A 64 -2.00 2.33 -20.15
CA ARG A 64 -2.66 1.95 -21.39
C ARG A 64 -1.55 1.87 -22.41
N SER A 65 -1.02 0.67 -22.62
CA SER A 65 -0.21 0.38 -23.81
C SER A 65 -1.00 0.88 -25.03
N PRO A 66 -0.44 1.73 -25.92
CA PRO A 66 -1.18 2.28 -27.06
C PRO A 66 -1.52 1.25 -28.16
N GLU A 67 -1.34 -0.05 -27.91
CA GLU A 67 -1.27 -1.07 -28.94
C GLU A 67 -2.61 -1.73 -29.34
N GLN A 68 -3.76 -1.17 -28.93
CA GLN A 68 -5.07 -1.72 -29.34
C GLN A 68 -5.95 -0.76 -30.16
N ALA A 69 -5.42 0.38 -30.61
CA ALA A 69 -6.20 1.32 -31.43
C ALA A 69 -6.21 1.01 -32.94
N HIS A 70 -5.45 0.03 -33.44
CA HIS A 70 -5.20 -0.10 -34.90
C HIS A 70 -6.11 -1.09 -35.66
N ASN A 71 -7.11 -1.72 -35.05
CA ASN A 71 -7.99 -2.65 -35.80
C ASN A 71 -9.48 -2.36 -35.56
N ARG A 72 -9.90 -1.11 -35.80
CA ARG A 72 -11.32 -0.82 -36.01
C ARG A 72 -11.54 -0.51 -37.49
N PRO A 73 -12.15 -1.41 -38.27
CA PRO A 73 -12.51 -1.08 -39.65
C PRO A 73 -13.51 0.08 -39.60
N GLN A 74 -13.17 1.18 -40.28
CA GLN A 74 -14.07 2.32 -40.45
C GLN A 74 -15.29 1.84 -41.25
N ARG A 75 -16.44 1.75 -40.57
CA ARG A 75 -17.71 1.41 -41.20
C ARG A 75 -18.15 2.62 -42.03
N GLY A 76 -17.81 2.60 -43.32
CA GLY A 76 -18.27 3.60 -44.28
C GLY A 76 -19.79 3.54 -44.38
N TRP A 77 -20.47 4.65 -44.07
CA TRP A 77 -21.89 4.80 -44.32
C TRP A 77 -22.09 5.06 -45.82
N ARG A 78 -22.46 4.02 -46.58
CA ARG A 78 -23.02 4.21 -47.93
C ARG A 78 -24.45 4.75 -47.76
N ARG A 79 -24.68 5.97 -48.26
CA ARG A 79 -26.02 6.50 -48.51
C ARG A 79 -26.56 5.78 -49.75
N VAL A 80 -27.73 5.16 -49.63
CA VAL A 80 -28.48 4.55 -50.73
C VAL A 80 -29.31 5.66 -51.36
N GLU A 81 -29.16 5.88 -52.66
CA GLU A 81 -30.12 6.61 -53.51
C GLU A 81 -31.21 5.66 -53.99
#